data_AF-A0A941BE92-F1
#
_entry.id   AF-A0A941BE92-F1
#
_cell.length_a   1.000
_cell.length_b   1.000
_cell.length_c   1.000
_cell.angle_alpha   90.00
_cell.angle_beta   90.00
_cell.angle_gamma   90.00
#
_symmetry.space_group_name_H-M   'P 1'
#
loop_
_entity.id
_entity.type
_entity.pdbx_description
1 polymer ?
#
loop_
_entity_poly.entity_id
_entity_poly.type
_entity_poly.pdbx_seq_one_letter_code
_entity_poly.pdbx_strand_id
1 'polypeptide(L)'
;MSRSAELIYRKTAAGQAELVQRQAGLGPRERALLVMVNGQEPVQRLVDRLGESVPDTLSLLRQRGLIEPVSAERPARTPPPPPRPAEPPPVAAGLDPQRHRQAGQALVALLLPYFGPDAPRIAEKALRARSPQEFNDGVTAVAERLAIHLGRRKAAEATDPLRW
;
A
#
# COMPACT_ATOMS: atom_id res chain seq x y z
N MET A 1 -15.98 -34.22 12.17
CA MET A 1 -16.60 -33.35 11.16
C MET A 1 -15.85 -32.03 11.16
N SER A 2 -15.46 -31.55 9.98
CA SER A 2 -14.18 -30.89 9.73
C SER A 2 -14.12 -29.40 10.10
N ARG A 3 -13.23 -29.04 11.05
CA ARG A 3 -12.84 -27.64 11.38
C ARG A 3 -12.40 -26.80 10.17
N SER A 4 -12.06 -27.44 9.06
CA SER A 4 -11.61 -26.80 7.82
C SER A 4 -12.68 -25.96 7.11
N ALA A 5 -13.97 -26.24 7.36
CA ALA A 5 -15.09 -25.53 6.73
C ALA A 5 -15.29 -24.10 7.28
N GLU A 6 -14.93 -23.88 8.55
CA GLU A 6 -15.04 -22.59 9.24
C GLU A 6 -13.79 -21.72 9.07
N LEU A 7 -12.73 -22.26 8.46
CA LEU A 7 -11.51 -21.49 8.22
C LEU A 7 -11.79 -20.34 7.26
N ILE A 8 -11.28 -19.16 7.60
CA ILE A 8 -11.27 -18.01 6.72
C ILE A 8 -9.88 -17.94 6.11
N TYR A 9 -9.78 -17.66 4.82
CA TYR A 9 -8.49 -17.44 4.15
C TYR A 9 -8.35 -15.98 3.73
N ARG A 10 -7.14 -15.45 3.80
CA ARG A 10 -6.78 -14.14 3.24
C ARG A 10 -5.64 -14.27 2.25
N LYS A 11 -5.57 -13.34 1.29
CA LYS A 11 -4.43 -13.20 0.38
C LYS A 11 -3.17 -12.78 1.13
N THR A 12 -2.05 -13.39 0.78
CA THR A 12 -0.73 -12.94 1.19
C THR A 12 -0.24 -11.80 0.28
N ALA A 13 0.89 -11.17 0.63
CA ALA A 13 1.54 -10.20 -0.24
C ALA A 13 1.90 -10.80 -1.62
N ALA A 14 2.31 -12.07 -1.65
CA ALA A 14 2.58 -12.81 -2.88
C ALA A 14 1.30 -13.04 -3.70
N GLY A 15 0.17 -13.37 -3.04
CA GLY A 15 -1.14 -13.48 -3.69
C GLY A 15 -1.61 -12.18 -4.32
N GLN A 16 -1.37 -11.04 -3.65
CA GLN A 16 -1.71 -9.72 -4.20
C GLN A 16 -0.80 -9.34 -5.38
N ALA A 17 0.50 -9.58 -5.27
CA ALA A 17 1.45 -9.35 -6.35
C ALA A 17 1.10 -10.19 -7.58
N GLU A 18 0.66 -11.44 -7.39
CA GLU A 18 0.27 -12.33 -8.47
C GLU A 18 -0.96 -11.85 -9.24
N LEU A 19 -1.94 -11.24 -8.57
CA LEU A 19 -3.10 -10.65 -9.26
C LEU A 19 -2.71 -9.50 -10.20
N VAL A 20 -1.66 -8.76 -9.84
CA VAL A 20 -1.14 -7.61 -10.61
C VAL A 20 -0.21 -8.08 -11.73
N GLN A 21 0.76 -8.92 -11.40
CA GLN A 21 1.87 -9.28 -12.28
C GLN A 21 1.56 -10.47 -13.19
N ARG A 22 0.63 -11.36 -12.79
CA ARG A 22 0.16 -12.52 -13.58
C ARG A 22 1.28 -13.47 -13.99
N GLN A 23 2.23 -13.73 -13.10
CA GLN A 23 3.47 -14.45 -13.43
C GLN A 23 3.49 -15.91 -12.98
N ALA A 24 2.59 -16.33 -12.07
CA ALA A 24 2.57 -17.69 -11.53
C ALA A 24 1.77 -18.69 -12.38
N GLY A 25 1.30 -18.30 -13.57
CA GLY A 25 0.61 -19.21 -14.50
C GLY A 25 -0.74 -19.72 -13.97
N LEU A 26 -1.39 -18.97 -13.07
CA LEU A 26 -2.69 -19.36 -12.52
C LEU A 26 -3.78 -19.36 -13.60
N GLY A 27 -4.58 -20.42 -13.63
CA GLY A 27 -5.75 -20.52 -14.47
C GLY A 27 -6.87 -19.54 -14.05
N PRO A 28 -7.87 -19.33 -14.93
CA PRO A 28 -8.94 -18.34 -14.69
C PRO A 28 -9.70 -18.57 -13.38
N ARG A 29 -9.91 -19.84 -13.01
CA ARG A 29 -10.65 -20.23 -11.80
C ARG A 29 -9.86 -19.99 -10.51
N GLU A 30 -8.57 -20.29 -10.50
CA GLU A 30 -7.67 -20.05 -9.36
C GLU A 30 -7.57 -18.55 -9.06
N ARG A 31 -7.51 -17.73 -10.10
CA ARG A 31 -7.47 -16.27 -9.98
C ARG A 31 -8.78 -15.69 -9.49
N ALA A 32 -9.91 -16.14 -10.02
CA ALA A 32 -11.22 -15.71 -9.54
C ALA A 32 -11.38 -16.03 -8.04
N LEU A 33 -10.95 -17.22 -7.62
CA LEU A 33 -10.97 -17.60 -6.21
C LEU A 33 -10.01 -16.73 -5.37
N LEU A 34 -8.78 -16.48 -5.84
CA LEU A 34 -7.82 -15.60 -5.17
C LEU A 34 -8.36 -14.17 -5.00
N VAL A 35 -9.09 -13.64 -5.99
CA VAL A 35 -9.77 -12.34 -5.90
C VAL A 35 -10.85 -12.35 -4.81
N MET A 36 -11.63 -13.44 -4.70
CA MET A 36 -12.70 -13.57 -3.71
C MET A 36 -12.20 -13.80 -2.29
N VAL A 37 -11.03 -14.42 -2.13
CA VAL A 37 -10.40 -14.68 -0.82
C VAL A 37 -9.82 -13.39 -0.23
N ASN A 38 -10.65 -12.67 0.52
CA ASN A 38 -10.29 -11.39 1.16
C ASN A 38 -10.19 -11.46 2.69
N GLY A 39 -10.28 -12.64 3.29
CA GLY A 39 -10.29 -12.78 4.75
C GLY A 39 -11.63 -12.40 5.38
N GLN A 40 -12.72 -12.45 4.62
CA GLN A 40 -14.06 -12.03 5.06
C GLN A 40 -15.07 -13.17 5.11
N GLU A 41 -14.92 -14.18 4.26
CA GLU A 41 -15.86 -15.29 4.16
C GLU A 41 -15.17 -16.62 4.52
N PRO A 42 -15.84 -17.52 5.27
CA PRO A 42 -15.33 -18.85 5.56
C PRO A 42 -15.39 -19.73 4.31
N VAL A 43 -14.56 -20.78 4.28
CA VAL A 43 -14.49 -21.75 3.17
C VAL A 43 -15.87 -22.29 2.82
N GLN A 44 -16.70 -22.61 3.81
CA GLN A 44 -18.05 -23.14 3.58
C GLN A 44 -18.89 -22.21 2.69
N ARG A 45 -18.87 -20.89 2.93
CA ARG A 45 -19.61 -19.91 2.11
C ARG A 45 -19.06 -19.79 0.69
N LEU A 46 -17.75 -19.99 0.51
CA LEU A 46 -17.13 -20.02 -0.80
C LEU A 46 -17.53 -21.30 -1.56
N VAL A 47 -17.61 -22.45 -0.87
CA VAL A 47 -18.10 -23.73 -1.40
C VAL A 47 -19.55 -23.61 -1.83
N ASP A 48 -20.42 -23.02 -1.01
CA ASP A 48 -21.84 -22.83 -1.35
C ASP A 48 -22.04 -21.98 -2.62
N ARG A 49 -21.10 -21.07 -2.93
CA ARG A 49 -21.16 -20.18 -4.09
C ARG A 49 -20.51 -20.73 -5.36
N LEU A 50 -19.40 -21.45 -5.22
CA LEU A 50 -18.53 -21.83 -6.35
C LEU A 50 -18.41 -23.35 -6.55
N GLY A 51 -19.02 -24.13 -5.65
CA GLY A 51 -19.08 -25.58 -5.68
C GLY A 51 -18.00 -26.29 -4.84
N GLU A 52 -18.08 -27.62 -4.85
CA GLU A 52 -17.28 -28.53 -4.01
C GLU A 52 -15.77 -28.51 -4.28
N SER A 53 -15.30 -27.99 -5.41
CA SER A 53 -13.87 -27.96 -5.78
C SER A 53 -13.09 -26.77 -5.20
N VAL A 54 -13.76 -25.91 -4.42
CA VAL A 54 -13.14 -24.76 -3.74
C VAL A 54 -12.05 -25.18 -2.74
N PRO A 55 -12.25 -26.19 -1.87
CA PRO A 55 -11.24 -26.59 -0.89
C PRO A 55 -9.94 -27.10 -1.54
N ASP A 56 -10.04 -27.81 -2.67
CA ASP A 56 -8.87 -28.27 -3.44
C ASP A 56 -8.10 -27.08 -4.03
N THR A 57 -8.81 -26.12 -4.61
CA THR A 57 -8.21 -24.91 -5.20
C THR A 57 -7.57 -24.02 -4.13
N LEU A 58 -8.20 -23.87 -2.96
CA LEU A 58 -7.60 -23.16 -1.82
C LEU A 58 -6.35 -23.87 -1.30
N SER A 59 -6.36 -25.20 -1.26
CA SER A 59 -5.19 -25.97 -0.85
C SER A 59 -4.00 -25.74 -1.78
N LEU A 60 -4.24 -25.62 -3.09
CA LEU A 60 -3.22 -25.33 -4.08
C LEU A 60 -2.70 -23.88 -4.00
N LEU A 61 -3.60 -22.90 -3.82
CA LEU A 61 -3.21 -21.50 -3.58
C LEU A 61 -2.39 -21.34 -2.29
N ARG A 62 -2.74 -22.09 -1.24
CA ARG A 62 -2.02 -22.11 0.03
C ARG A 62 -0.63 -22.72 -0.13
N GLN A 63 -0.51 -23.84 -0.84
CA GLN A 63 0.78 -24.48 -1.14
C GLN A 63 1.71 -23.56 -1.94
N ARG A 64 1.15 -22.74 -2.84
CA ARG A 64 1.88 -21.71 -3.57
C ARG A 64 2.16 -20.44 -2.76
N GLY A 65 1.76 -20.40 -1.48
CA GLY A 65 1.99 -19.27 -0.58
C GLY A 65 1.19 -18.02 -0.93
N LEU A 66 0.13 -18.14 -1.74
CA LEU A 66 -0.69 -17.00 -2.19
C LEU A 66 -1.82 -16.65 -1.21
N ILE A 67 -2.21 -17.59 -0.36
CA ILE A 67 -3.21 -17.39 0.69
C ILE A 67 -2.76 -18.01 2.02
N GLU A 68 -3.25 -17.48 3.12
CA GLU A 68 -2.99 -17.96 4.48
C GLU A 68 -4.31 -18.05 5.29
N PRO A 69 -4.44 -19.03 6.20
CA PRO A 69 -5.61 -19.16 7.07
C PRO A 69 -5.61 -18.12 8.17
N VAL A 70 -6.76 -17.48 8.38
CA VAL A 70 -7.06 -16.55 9.47
C VAL A 70 -7.79 -17.34 10.54
N SER A 71 -7.05 -17.79 11.57
CA SER A 71 -7.68 -18.40 12.74
C SER A 71 -8.42 -17.33 13.53
N ALA A 72 -9.68 -17.60 13.89
CA ALA A 72 -10.58 -16.69 14.58
C ALA A 72 -10.21 -16.49 16.07
N GLU A 73 -8.98 -16.07 16.34
CA GLU A 73 -8.50 -15.75 17.68
C GLU A 73 -8.09 -14.28 17.74
N ARG A 74 -9.11 -13.41 17.91
CA ARG A 74 -9.03 -11.98 18.29
C ARG A 74 -8.28 -11.09 17.28
N PRO A 75 -8.51 -9.75 17.23
CA PRO A 75 -7.77 -8.88 16.32
C PRO A 75 -6.32 -8.80 16.79
N ALA A 76 -5.48 -9.71 16.31
CA ALA A 76 -4.05 -9.64 16.50
C ALA A 76 -3.54 -8.47 15.66
N ARG A 77 -3.29 -7.35 16.35
CA ARG A 77 -2.26 -6.39 15.96
C ARG A 77 -1.07 -7.22 15.48
N THR A 78 -0.65 -6.99 14.25
CA THR A 78 0.54 -7.63 13.67
C THR A 78 1.70 -7.53 14.67
N PRO A 79 2.20 -8.63 15.25
CA PRO A 79 3.48 -8.61 15.94
C PRO A 79 4.57 -8.39 14.87
N PRO A 80 5.59 -7.55 15.14
CA PRO A 80 6.73 -7.40 14.24
C PRO A 80 7.47 -8.75 14.08
N PRO A 81 8.07 -9.03 12.91
CA PRO A 81 8.83 -10.26 12.68
C PRO A 81 10.11 -10.32 13.55
N PRO A 82 10.65 -11.52 13.84
CA PRO A 82 11.83 -11.69 14.70
C PRO A 82 13.10 -11.07 14.07
N PRO A 83 14.07 -10.63 14.90
CA PRO A 83 15.32 -10.04 14.41
C PRO A 83 16.17 -11.13 13.78
N ARG A 84 16.46 -11.00 12.47
CA ARG A 84 17.63 -11.65 11.87
C ARG A 84 18.88 -10.86 12.28
N PRO A 85 20.03 -11.51 12.54
CA PRO A 85 21.30 -10.84 12.76
C PRO A 85 21.55 -9.81 11.66
N ALA A 86 21.77 -8.58 12.09
CA ALA A 86 21.82 -7.40 11.26
C ALA A 86 23.03 -7.43 10.31
N GLU A 87 22.78 -7.62 9.02
CA GLU A 87 23.29 -6.61 8.09
C GLU A 87 22.38 -5.41 8.27
N PRO A 88 22.91 -4.21 8.58
CA PRO A 88 22.07 -3.04 8.69
C PRO A 88 21.41 -2.84 7.31
N PRO A 89 20.07 -2.91 7.19
CA PRO A 89 19.46 -2.15 6.11
C PRO A 89 19.92 -0.70 6.33
N PRO A 90 20.23 0.07 5.28
CA PRO A 90 20.33 1.51 5.49
C PRO A 90 19.05 1.89 6.21
N VAL A 91 19.18 2.58 7.35
CA VAL A 91 18.04 3.15 8.05
C VAL A 91 17.34 3.99 7.00
N ALA A 92 16.31 3.44 6.36
CA ALA A 92 15.40 4.24 5.58
C ALA A 92 14.73 5.09 6.63
N ALA A 93 15.28 6.29 6.82
CA ALA A 93 14.71 7.33 7.63
C ALA A 93 13.25 7.45 7.17
N GLY A 94 12.35 6.79 7.89
CA GLY A 94 10.93 6.91 7.64
C GLY A 94 10.58 8.38 7.77
N LEU A 95 9.69 8.86 6.91
CA LEU A 95 9.10 10.19 7.07
C LEU A 95 8.60 10.31 8.51
N ASP A 96 9.12 11.26 9.27
CA ASP A 96 8.51 11.61 10.55
C ASP A 96 7.07 12.07 10.28
N PRO A 97 6.04 11.39 10.82
CA PRO A 97 4.65 11.62 10.44
C PRO A 97 4.12 12.98 10.91
N GLN A 98 4.77 13.62 11.89
CA GLN A 98 4.42 14.96 12.31
C GLN A 98 5.04 16.00 11.38
N ARG A 99 6.34 15.87 11.08
CA ARG A 99 7.03 16.71 10.09
C ARG A 99 6.38 16.60 8.70
N HIS A 100 5.87 15.43 8.32
CA HIS A 100 5.13 15.22 7.06
C HIS A 100 3.81 15.93 6.96
N ARG A 101 3.01 15.88 8.02
CA ARG A 101 1.78 16.67 8.05
C ARG A 101 2.09 18.18 8.03
N GLN A 102 3.09 18.62 8.78
CA GLN A 102 3.49 20.03 8.82
C GLN A 102 4.02 20.53 7.47
N ALA A 103 4.96 19.80 6.86
CA ALA A 103 5.53 20.15 5.56
C ALA A 103 4.47 20.12 4.44
N GLY A 104 3.54 19.15 4.48
CA GLY A 104 2.40 19.09 3.56
C GLY A 104 1.45 20.28 3.69
N GLN A 105 1.11 20.68 4.92
CA GLN A 105 0.27 21.86 5.18
C GLN A 105 0.96 23.15 4.70
N ALA A 106 2.26 23.30 4.99
CA ALA A 106 3.04 24.45 4.55
C ALA A 106 3.15 24.53 3.02
N LEU A 107 3.32 23.38 2.34
CA LEU A 107 3.35 23.30 0.88
C LEU A 107 2.02 23.75 0.26
N VAL A 108 0.88 23.32 0.80
CA VAL A 108 -0.45 23.76 0.33
C VAL A 108 -0.66 25.25 0.61
N ALA A 109 -0.27 25.72 1.79
CA ALA A 109 -0.37 27.14 2.16
C ALA A 109 0.42 28.05 1.20
N LEU A 110 1.61 27.59 0.78
CA LEU A 110 2.46 28.29 -0.18
C LEU A 110 1.88 28.35 -1.59
N LEU A 111 1.08 27.35 -1.98
CA LEU A 111 0.45 27.27 -3.30
C LEU A 111 -0.88 28.02 -3.40
N LEU A 112 -1.59 28.20 -2.28
CA LEU A 112 -2.90 28.86 -2.24
C LEU A 112 -2.94 30.23 -2.95
N PRO A 113 -1.97 31.14 -2.78
CA PRO A 113 -1.99 32.45 -3.45
C PRO A 113 -1.90 32.40 -4.97
N TYR A 114 -1.35 31.31 -5.54
CA TYR A 114 -1.08 31.19 -6.98
C TYR A 114 -2.07 30.26 -7.69
N PHE A 115 -2.49 29.20 -7.00
CA PHE A 115 -3.30 28.13 -7.57
C PHE A 115 -4.69 28.02 -6.93
N GLY A 116 -4.97 28.82 -5.89
CA GLY A 116 -6.27 28.86 -5.22
C GLY A 116 -6.76 27.46 -4.80
N PRO A 117 -8.00 27.07 -5.11
CA PRO A 117 -8.57 25.79 -4.68
C PRO A 117 -7.88 24.56 -5.30
N ASP A 118 -7.08 24.72 -6.36
CA ASP A 118 -6.32 23.62 -6.96
C ASP A 118 -5.03 23.28 -6.19
N ALA A 119 -4.55 24.17 -5.30
CA ALA A 119 -3.34 23.98 -4.49
C ALA A 119 -3.16 22.56 -3.90
N PRO A 120 -4.15 21.95 -3.20
CA PRO A 120 -4.02 20.58 -2.67
C PRO A 120 -3.88 19.52 -3.77
N ARG A 121 -4.49 19.71 -4.94
CA ARG A 121 -4.35 18.80 -6.07
C ARG A 121 -2.95 18.86 -6.67
N ILE A 122 -2.35 20.04 -6.67
CA ILE A 122 -0.96 20.24 -7.12
C ILE A 122 0.03 19.60 -6.16
N ALA A 123 -0.21 19.73 -4.85
CA ALA A 123 0.61 19.14 -3.80
C ALA A 123 0.35 17.65 -3.56
N GLU A 124 -0.64 17.03 -4.23
CA GLU A 124 -1.13 15.69 -3.95
C GLU A 124 0.00 14.64 -3.86
N LYS A 125 0.95 14.68 -4.81
CA LYS A 125 2.07 13.74 -4.84
C LYS A 125 2.93 13.82 -3.58
N ALA A 126 3.22 15.03 -3.08
CA ALA A 126 3.96 15.23 -1.84
C ALA A 126 3.13 14.83 -0.60
N LEU A 127 1.83 15.12 -0.60
CA LEU A 127 0.93 14.76 0.50
C LEU A 127 0.75 13.25 0.67
N ARG A 128 0.83 12.49 -0.43
CA ARG A 128 0.68 11.03 -0.44
C ARG A 128 2.00 10.28 -0.29
N ALA A 129 3.13 10.98 -0.23
CA ALA A 129 4.47 10.40 -0.11
C ALA A 129 4.61 9.54 1.16
N ARG A 130 5.29 8.41 1.02
CA ARG A 130 5.59 7.47 2.11
C ARG A 130 7.07 7.39 2.46
N SER A 131 7.92 8.11 1.72
CA SER A 131 9.35 8.23 1.95
C SER A 131 9.81 9.68 1.76
N PRO A 132 10.93 10.09 2.41
CA PRO A 132 11.50 11.43 2.22
C PRO A 132 11.79 11.73 0.75
N GLN A 133 12.22 10.72 -0.01
CA GLN A 133 12.48 10.82 -1.43
C GLN A 133 11.19 11.08 -2.23
N GLU A 134 10.11 10.33 -1.98
CA GLU A 134 8.81 10.59 -2.63
C GLU A 134 8.27 11.99 -2.32
N PHE A 135 8.49 12.47 -1.09
CA PHE A 135 8.09 13.82 -0.70
C PHE A 135 8.90 14.85 -1.47
N ASN A 136 10.23 14.71 -1.50
CA ASN A 136 11.14 15.57 -2.24
C ASN A 136 10.83 15.59 -3.75
N ASP A 137 10.45 14.45 -4.35
CA ASP A 137 9.99 14.36 -5.74
C ASP A 137 8.66 15.08 -5.98
N GLY A 138 7.74 15.01 -5.01
CA GLY A 138 6.50 15.78 -5.02
C GLY A 138 6.76 17.28 -4.93
N VAL A 139 7.65 17.71 -4.04
CA VAL A 139 8.06 19.11 -3.88
C VAL A 139 8.74 19.63 -5.14
N THR A 140 9.58 18.83 -5.82
CA THR A 140 10.18 19.21 -7.11
C THR A 140 9.10 19.48 -8.16
N ALA A 141 8.11 18.60 -8.31
CA ALA A 141 7.01 18.80 -9.26
C ALA A 141 6.17 20.04 -8.94
N VAL A 142 6.00 20.34 -7.65
CA VAL A 142 5.34 21.58 -7.19
C VAL A 142 6.18 22.81 -7.56
N ALA A 143 7.49 22.76 -7.32
CA ALA A 143 8.41 23.86 -7.63
C ALA A 143 8.43 24.18 -9.13
N GLU A 144 8.35 23.18 -10.00
CA GLU A 144 8.24 23.39 -11.46
C GLU A 144 6.98 24.16 -11.85
N ARG A 145 5.84 23.85 -11.22
CA ARG A 145 4.58 24.56 -11.46
C ARG A 145 4.62 25.97 -10.89
N LEU A 146 5.15 26.11 -9.68
CA LEU A 146 5.31 27.41 -9.03
C LEU A 146 6.29 28.32 -9.78
N ALA A 147 7.29 27.74 -10.45
CA ALA A 147 8.25 28.46 -11.27
C ALA A 147 7.61 29.21 -12.45
N ILE A 148 6.41 28.80 -12.89
CA ILE A 148 5.62 29.51 -13.92
C ILE A 148 5.20 30.90 -13.41
N HIS A 149 4.97 31.05 -12.09
CA HIS A 149 4.51 32.30 -11.48
C HIS A 149 5.64 33.12 -10.84
N LEU A 150 6.60 32.47 -10.18
CA LEU A 150 7.65 33.13 -9.40
C LEU A 150 9.03 33.13 -10.06
N GLY A 151 9.20 32.35 -11.13
CA GLY A 151 10.50 32.00 -11.70
C GLY A 151 11.20 30.88 -10.92
N ARG A 152 12.00 30.05 -11.61
CA ARG A 152 12.63 28.83 -11.04
C ARG A 152 13.40 29.08 -9.76
N ARG A 153 14.15 30.19 -9.69
CA ARG A 153 15.02 30.49 -8.53
C ARG A 153 14.19 30.73 -7.27
N LYS A 154 13.17 31.58 -7.35
CA LYS A 154 12.29 31.87 -6.21
C LYS A 154 11.42 30.66 -5.84
N ALA A 155 10.98 29.88 -6.82
CA ALA A 155 10.22 28.66 -6.55
C ALA A 155 11.05 27.59 -5.81
N ALA A 156 12.33 27.43 -6.18
CA ALA A 156 13.25 26.56 -5.47
C ALA A 156 13.48 27.06 -4.04
N GLU A 157 13.79 28.34 -3.85
CA GLU A 157 14.03 28.94 -2.53
C GLU A 157 12.82 28.81 -1.59
N ALA A 158 11.60 28.96 -2.11
CA ALA A 158 10.39 28.84 -1.33
C ALA A 158 10.05 27.38 -0.93
N THR A 159 10.55 26.40 -1.68
CA THR A 159 10.27 24.97 -1.47
C THR A 159 11.42 24.20 -0.82
N ASP A 160 12.64 24.71 -0.88
CA ASP A 160 13.85 24.18 -0.25
C ASP A 160 13.68 23.86 1.25
N PRO A 161 13.14 24.76 2.11
CA PRO A 161 12.99 24.48 3.54
C PRO A 161 11.98 23.36 3.85
N LEU A 162 11.14 22.97 2.87
CA LEU A 162 10.16 21.89 3.04
C LEU A 162 10.77 20.52 2.74
N ARG A 163 11.93 20.47 2.08
CA ARG A 163 12.58 19.21 1.70
C ARG A 163 13.13 18.50 2.93
N TRP A 164 13.23 17.18 2.82
CA TRP A 164 13.90 16.33 3.79
C TRP A 164 15.38 16.18 3.49
#